data_AF-A0AAJ2HAU6-F1
#
_entry.id   AF-A0AAJ2HAU6-F1
#
_cell.length_a   1.000
_cell.length_b   1.000
_cell.length_c   1.000
_cell.angle_alpha   90.00
_cell.angle_beta   90.00
_cell.angle_gamma   90.00
#
_symmetry.space_group_name_H-M   'P 1'
#
loop_
_entity.id
_entity.type
_entity.pdbx_description
1 polymer ?
#
loop_
_entity_poly.entity_id
_entity_poly.type
_entity_poly.pdbx_seq_one_letter_code
_entity_poly.pdbx_strand_id
1 'polypeptide(L)'
;MKVRQVLATSDQCQDIGAIHCLLSALKYELEMTSALRDLILSNDDCAMEKGKPMVQLEFRKPLSPFYEITIRPEIRNTKMTVQVYTTYFVGGKGRNSKQCQLVEGMDSIFEAQPETTLMDLASEAKQVAIAQHIELLTRAGSDAVTAQMLARQFWK
;
A
#
# COMPACT_ATOMS: atom_id res chain seq x y z
N MET A 1 1.42 -14.21 9.02
CA MET A 1 1.18 -15.25 7.97
C MET A 1 2.21 -15.17 6.82
N LYS A 2 2.54 -16.27 6.14
CA LYS A 2 3.38 -16.27 4.91
C LYS A 2 2.54 -16.01 3.64
N VAL A 3 3.13 -15.39 2.62
CA VAL A 3 2.46 -15.13 1.32
C VAL A 3 1.95 -16.42 0.67
N ARG A 4 2.72 -17.52 0.68
CA ARG A 4 2.25 -18.81 0.15
C ARG A 4 0.96 -19.32 0.82
N GLN A 5 0.76 -19.03 2.11
CA GLN A 5 -0.45 -19.44 2.84
C GLN A 5 -1.64 -18.60 2.40
N VAL A 6 -1.44 -17.28 2.26
CA VAL A 6 -2.42 -16.36 1.70
C VAL A 6 -2.88 -16.80 0.31
N LEU A 7 -1.93 -17.10 -0.57
CA LEU A 7 -2.22 -17.54 -1.94
C LEU A 7 -2.97 -18.89 -1.94
N ALA A 8 -2.55 -19.84 -1.10
CA ALA A 8 -3.27 -21.12 -0.96
C ALA A 8 -4.70 -20.95 -0.44
N THR A 9 -4.94 -20.04 0.52
CA THR A 9 -6.30 -19.70 0.98
C THR A 9 -7.10 -19.03 -0.13
N SER A 10 -6.47 -18.14 -0.90
CA SER A 10 -7.07 -17.51 -2.06
C SER A 10 -7.53 -18.53 -3.10
N ASP A 11 -6.68 -19.48 -3.46
CA ASP A 11 -7.01 -20.54 -4.43
C ASP A 11 -8.19 -21.43 -3.99
N GLN A 12 -8.53 -21.45 -2.69
CA GLN A 12 -9.67 -22.18 -2.14
C GLN A 12 -10.97 -21.35 -2.12
N CYS A 13 -10.90 -20.04 -2.39
CA CYS A 13 -12.09 -19.19 -2.42
C CYS A 13 -12.93 -19.45 -3.68
N GLN A 14 -14.10 -20.06 -3.52
CA GLN A 14 -15.03 -20.38 -4.61
C GLN A 14 -16.21 -19.41 -4.73
N ASP A 15 -16.45 -18.59 -3.71
CA ASP A 15 -17.54 -17.64 -3.65
C ASP A 15 -17.13 -16.32 -2.97
N ILE A 16 -18.02 -15.33 -3.04
CA ILE A 16 -17.78 -13.99 -2.49
C ILE A 16 -17.65 -13.99 -0.96
N GLY A 17 -18.31 -14.91 -0.25
CA GLY A 17 -18.22 -15.03 1.21
C GLY A 17 -16.83 -15.46 1.64
N ALA A 18 -16.25 -16.45 0.97
CA ALA A 18 -14.89 -16.90 1.21
C ALA A 18 -13.86 -15.78 0.94
N ILE A 19 -14.08 -14.96 -0.09
CA ILE A 19 -13.22 -13.81 -0.39
C ILE A 19 -13.32 -12.74 0.70
N HIS A 20 -14.53 -12.44 1.20
CA HIS A 20 -14.69 -11.52 2.33
C HIS A 20 -13.94 -12.00 3.58
N CYS A 21 -13.92 -13.32 3.84
CA CYS A 21 -13.11 -13.89 4.91
C CYS A 21 -11.60 -13.69 4.67
N LEU A 22 -11.13 -13.92 3.44
CA LEU A 22 -9.74 -13.67 3.06
C LEU A 22 -9.36 -12.18 3.22
N LEU A 23 -10.19 -11.27 2.72
CA LEU A 23 -10.02 -9.82 2.88
C LEU A 23 -9.93 -9.44 4.36
N SER A 24 -10.83 -9.94 5.19
CA SER A 24 -10.85 -9.65 6.62
C SER A 24 -9.59 -10.17 7.34
N ALA A 25 -9.14 -11.38 7.01
CA ALA A 25 -7.91 -11.95 7.58
C ALA A 25 -6.66 -11.16 7.17
N LEU A 26 -6.58 -10.76 5.89
CA LEU A 26 -5.49 -9.93 5.39
C LEU A 26 -5.45 -8.55 6.02
N LYS A 27 -6.62 -7.90 6.09
CA LYS A 27 -6.78 -6.60 6.75
C LYS A 27 -6.31 -6.67 8.19
N TYR A 28 -6.79 -7.65 8.96
CA TYR A 28 -6.39 -7.84 10.35
C TYR A 28 -4.86 -8.02 10.48
N GLU A 29 -4.27 -8.94 9.71
CA GLU A 29 -2.83 -9.21 9.79
C GLU A 29 -1.99 -7.99 9.42
N LEU A 30 -2.38 -7.25 8.38
CA LEU A 30 -1.66 -6.06 7.90
C LEU A 30 -1.81 -4.86 8.85
N GLU A 31 -3.00 -4.62 9.40
CA GLU A 31 -3.26 -3.56 10.40
C GLU A 31 -2.49 -3.81 11.71
N MET A 32 -2.31 -5.09 12.08
CA MET A 32 -1.54 -5.46 13.27
C MET A 32 -0.02 -5.27 13.10
N THR A 33 0.47 -5.15 11.86
CA THR A 33 1.89 -4.84 11.61
C THR A 33 2.22 -3.42 12.07
N SER A 34 3.33 -3.26 12.80
CA SER A 34 3.84 -1.93 13.16
C SER A 34 4.22 -1.08 11.94
N ALA A 35 4.42 -1.70 10.78
CA ALA A 35 4.73 -1.01 9.55
C ALA A 35 3.55 -0.18 9.01
N LEU A 36 2.32 -0.70 9.12
CA LEU A 36 1.13 -0.08 8.53
C LEU A 36 0.14 0.48 9.56
N ARG A 37 0.38 0.25 10.86
CA ARG A 37 -0.52 0.64 11.97
C ARG A 37 -0.99 2.10 11.92
N ASP A 38 -0.10 3.03 11.60
CA ASP A 38 -0.40 4.48 11.62
C ASP A 38 -0.84 5.02 10.24
N LEU A 39 -1.24 4.12 9.35
CA LEU A 39 -1.77 4.43 8.03
C LEU A 39 -3.29 4.38 8.05
N ILE A 40 -3.90 5.26 7.26
CA ILE A 40 -5.35 5.31 7.11
C ILE A 40 -5.75 4.25 6.10
N LEU A 41 -6.39 3.17 6.56
CA LEU A 41 -7.10 2.27 5.66
C LEU A 41 -8.31 3.01 5.07
N SER A 42 -8.50 2.88 3.76
CA SER A 42 -9.43 3.76 3.04
C SER A 42 -10.23 3.16 1.93
N ASN A 43 -9.75 2.05 1.41
CA ASN A 43 -10.41 1.27 0.39
C ASN A 43 -10.02 -0.18 0.63
N ASP A 44 -11.01 -0.99 0.95
CA ASP A 44 -10.93 -2.43 0.95
C ASP A 44 -11.95 -2.95 -0.05
N ASP A 45 -11.47 -3.63 -1.09
CA ASP A 45 -12.30 -4.13 -2.17
C ASP A 45 -11.98 -5.60 -2.42
N CYS A 46 -13.00 -6.34 -2.83
CA CYS A 46 -12.83 -7.72 -3.21
C CYS A 46 -13.90 -8.19 -4.19
N ALA A 47 -13.51 -9.03 -5.14
CA ALA A 47 -14.39 -9.51 -6.18
C ALA A 47 -13.98 -10.90 -6.70
N MET A 48 -14.87 -11.54 -7.44
CA MET A 48 -14.53 -12.67 -8.32
C MET A 48 -14.31 -12.16 -9.74
N GLU A 49 -13.07 -12.15 -10.20
CA GLU A 49 -12.70 -11.79 -11.56
C GLU A 49 -12.42 -13.06 -12.37
N LYS A 50 -13.26 -13.36 -13.37
CA LYS A 50 -13.10 -14.54 -14.25
C LYS A 50 -12.97 -15.86 -13.46
N GLY A 51 -13.72 -15.97 -12.36
CA GLY A 51 -13.69 -17.14 -11.48
C GLY A 51 -12.48 -17.22 -10.56
N LYS A 52 -11.68 -16.16 -10.46
CA LYS A 52 -10.54 -16.05 -9.53
C LYS A 52 -10.79 -14.93 -8.52
N PRO A 53 -10.35 -15.12 -7.26
CA PRO A 53 -10.46 -14.07 -6.25
C PRO A 53 -9.55 -12.89 -6.58
N MET A 54 -10.08 -11.69 -6.33
CA MET A 54 -9.36 -10.44 -6.27
C MET A 54 -9.59 -9.83 -4.89
N VAL A 55 -8.51 -9.39 -4.24
CA VAL A 55 -8.56 -8.68 -2.96
C VAL A 55 -7.60 -7.50 -3.05
N GLN A 56 -8.05 -6.32 -2.65
CA GLN A 56 -7.27 -5.09 -2.67
C GLN A 56 -7.48 -4.32 -1.37
N LEU A 57 -6.39 -3.80 -0.80
CA LEU A 57 -6.42 -2.89 0.35
C LEU A 57 -5.62 -1.63 0.01
N GLU A 58 -6.03 -0.46 0.52
CA GLU A 58 -5.28 0.79 0.39
C GLU A 58 -5.01 1.45 1.74
N PHE A 59 -3.74 1.43 2.13
CA PHE A 59 -3.21 2.12 3.30
C PHE A 59 -2.58 3.43 2.90
N ARG A 60 -3.00 4.54 3.50
CA ARG A 60 -2.59 5.87 3.08
C ARG A 60 -1.86 6.63 4.18
N LYS A 61 -0.88 7.43 3.77
CA LYS A 61 -0.25 8.45 4.60
C LYS A 61 -0.39 9.81 3.91
N PRO A 62 -1.32 10.68 4.35
CA PRO A 62 -1.33 12.07 3.92
C PRO A 62 -0.04 12.75 4.38
N LEU A 63 0.74 13.29 3.46
CA LEU A 63 1.96 14.06 3.76
C LEU A 63 1.65 15.54 3.93
N SER A 64 0.70 16.03 3.12
CA SER A 64 0.21 17.40 3.12
C SER A 64 -1.16 17.44 2.41
N PRO A 65 -1.84 18.60 2.34
CA PRO A 65 -3.02 18.74 1.50
C PRO A 65 -2.77 18.53 0.00
N PHE A 66 -1.50 18.52 -0.44
CA PHE A 66 -1.10 18.31 -1.83
C PHE A 66 -0.63 16.90 -2.13
N TYR A 67 -0.12 16.15 -1.14
CA TYR A 67 0.54 14.88 -1.39
C TYR A 67 0.10 13.80 -0.41
N GLU A 68 -0.11 12.59 -0.93
CA GLU A 68 -0.38 11.37 -0.17
C GLU A 68 0.44 10.23 -0.75
N ILE A 69 0.99 9.38 0.11
CA ILE A 69 1.59 8.12 -0.31
C ILE A 69 0.64 6.99 0.06
N THR A 70 0.40 6.10 -0.90
CA THR A 70 -0.47 4.94 -0.73
C THR A 70 0.35 3.66 -0.87
N ILE A 71 0.12 2.71 0.04
CA ILE A 71 0.58 1.33 -0.03
C ILE A 71 -0.64 0.46 -0.32
N ARG A 72 -0.60 -0.24 -1.44
CA ARG A 72 -1.71 -1.04 -1.97
C ARG A 72 -1.28 -2.48 -2.20
N PRO A 73 -1.41 -3.36 -1.19
CA PRO A 73 -1.33 -4.79 -1.42
C PRO A 73 -2.57 -5.26 -2.18
N GLU A 74 -2.34 -6.09 -3.19
CA GLU A 74 -3.36 -6.69 -4.04
C GLU A 74 -3.07 -8.19 -4.20
N ILE A 75 -4.11 -9.01 -4.11
CA ILE A 75 -4.12 -10.37 -4.62
C ILE A 75 -4.95 -10.38 -5.87
N ARG A 76 -4.35 -10.76 -7.00
CA ARG A 76 -5.03 -10.89 -8.29
C ARG A 76 -4.32 -11.96 -9.10
N ASN A 77 -5.07 -12.78 -9.83
CA ASN A 77 -4.52 -13.82 -10.70
C ASN A 77 -3.49 -14.73 -10.00
N THR A 78 -3.81 -15.22 -8.79
CA THR A 78 -2.97 -16.11 -7.97
C THR A 78 -1.60 -15.54 -7.59
N LYS A 79 -1.47 -14.22 -7.62
CA LYS A 79 -0.27 -13.48 -7.23
C LYS A 79 -0.62 -12.45 -6.19
N MET A 80 0.34 -12.16 -5.32
CA MET A 80 0.27 -11.03 -4.41
C MET A 80 1.29 -9.98 -4.86
N THR A 81 0.83 -8.77 -5.13
CA THR A 81 1.66 -7.63 -5.49
C THR A 81 1.45 -6.51 -4.49
N VAL A 82 2.46 -5.68 -4.30
CA VAL A 82 2.32 -4.42 -3.57
C VAL A 82 2.69 -3.28 -4.49
N GLN A 83 1.78 -2.33 -4.62
CA GLN A 83 2.06 -1.06 -5.25
C GLN A 83 2.24 0.02 -4.19
N VAL A 84 3.29 0.82 -4.32
CA VAL A 84 3.52 2.00 -3.50
C VAL A 84 3.57 3.20 -4.42
N TYR A 85 2.65 4.15 -4.25
CA TYR A 85 2.53 5.28 -5.17
C TYR A 85 2.26 6.59 -4.45
N THR A 86 2.80 7.68 -5.01
CA THR A 86 2.57 9.04 -4.53
C THR A 86 1.53 9.73 -5.40
N THR A 87 0.49 10.29 -4.77
CA THR A 87 -0.57 11.05 -5.42
C THR A 87 -0.41 12.54 -5.13
N TYR A 88 -0.50 13.37 -6.17
CA TYR A 88 -0.63 14.82 -6.08
C TYR A 88 -2.09 15.25 -6.23
N PHE A 89 -2.60 16.05 -5.30
CA PHE A 89 -3.93 16.64 -5.34
C PHE A 89 -3.86 18.10 -5.79
N VAL A 90 -4.38 18.37 -6.99
CA VAL A 90 -4.39 19.71 -7.59
C VAL A 90 -5.19 20.64 -6.69
N GLY A 91 -4.62 21.82 -6.40
CA GLY A 91 -5.28 22.84 -5.58
C GLY A 91 -5.28 22.58 -4.07
N GLY A 92 -4.57 21.55 -3.58
CA GLY A 92 -4.27 21.40 -2.14
C GLY A 92 -5.48 21.08 -1.27
N LYS A 93 -6.47 20.37 -1.83
CA LYS A 93 -7.69 19.97 -1.10
C LYS A 93 -7.66 18.51 -0.65
N GLY A 94 -6.50 17.85 -0.76
CA GLY A 94 -6.38 16.41 -0.53
C GLY A 94 -7.42 15.63 -1.33
N ARG A 95 -8.03 14.63 -0.69
CA ARG A 95 -9.09 13.79 -1.27
C ARG A 95 -10.38 14.55 -1.63
N ASN A 96 -10.57 15.80 -1.17
CA ASN A 96 -11.67 16.66 -1.63
C ASN A 96 -11.35 17.36 -2.96
N SER A 97 -10.16 17.14 -3.53
CA SER A 97 -9.84 17.66 -4.85
C SER A 97 -10.62 16.92 -5.93
N LYS A 98 -11.11 17.68 -6.91
CA LYS A 98 -11.74 17.11 -8.13
C LYS A 98 -10.71 16.56 -9.11
N GLN A 99 -9.42 16.84 -8.89
CA GLN A 99 -8.33 16.47 -9.77
C GLN A 99 -7.14 15.98 -8.93
N CYS A 100 -6.73 14.75 -9.18
CA CYS A 100 -5.50 14.18 -8.66
C CYS A 100 -4.76 13.45 -9.77
N GLN A 101 -3.45 13.29 -9.59
CA GLN A 101 -2.60 12.57 -10.52
C GLN A 101 -1.49 11.85 -9.76
N LEU A 102 -0.99 10.75 -10.32
CA LEU A 102 0.22 10.11 -9.82
C LEU A 102 1.42 11.03 -10.06
N VAL A 103 2.34 11.07 -9.10
CA VAL A 103 3.60 11.80 -9.27
C VAL A 103 4.54 10.96 -10.13
N GLU A 104 5.04 11.55 -11.22
CA GLU A 104 5.90 10.86 -12.18
C GLU A 104 7.16 10.28 -11.51
N GLY A 105 7.44 9.01 -11.81
CA GLY A 105 8.58 8.27 -11.25
C GLY A 105 8.42 7.87 -9.77
N MET A 106 7.23 8.05 -9.18
CA MET A 106 6.95 7.71 -7.78
C MET A 106 5.82 6.70 -7.67
N ASP A 107 5.84 5.73 -8.58
CA ASP A 107 5.01 4.52 -8.58
C ASP A 107 5.94 3.31 -8.62
N SER A 108 5.76 2.37 -7.71
CA SER A 108 6.63 1.20 -7.55
C SER A 108 5.76 -0.02 -7.30
N ILE A 109 5.90 -1.03 -8.16
CA ILE A 109 5.17 -2.29 -8.05
C ILE A 109 6.17 -3.42 -7.88
N PHE A 110 5.94 -4.29 -6.91
CA PHE A 110 6.73 -5.51 -6.72
C PHE A 110 5.85 -6.70 -6.37
N GLU A 111 6.28 -7.89 -6.83
CA GLU A 111 5.60 -9.16 -6.57
C GLU A 111 6.17 -9.81 -5.31
N ALA A 112 5.28 -10.18 -4.40
CA ALA A 112 5.66 -10.78 -3.13
C ALA A 112 6.15 -12.21 -3.34
N GLN A 113 7.32 -12.53 -2.78
CA GLN A 113 7.84 -13.90 -2.85
C GLN A 113 7.04 -14.84 -1.92
N PRO A 114 6.77 -16.09 -2.32
CA PRO A 114 5.93 -17.01 -1.54
C PRO A 114 6.39 -17.24 -0.09
N GLU A 115 7.70 -17.17 0.15
CA GLU A 115 8.29 -17.40 1.48
C GLU A 115 8.33 -16.17 2.38
N THR A 116 8.12 -14.97 1.82
CA THR A 116 8.07 -13.72 2.58
C THR A 116 6.84 -13.70 3.49
N THR A 117 6.97 -13.12 4.68
CA THR A 117 5.80 -12.90 5.56
C THR A 117 5.08 -11.62 5.20
N LEU A 118 3.80 -11.51 5.55
CA LEU A 118 3.05 -10.25 5.39
C LEU A 118 3.69 -9.09 6.16
N MET A 119 4.35 -9.38 7.28
CA MET A 119 5.06 -8.38 8.08
C MET A 119 6.32 -7.87 7.37
N ASP A 120 7.09 -8.76 6.77
CA ASP A 120 8.27 -8.38 5.98
C ASP A 120 7.85 -7.56 4.75
N LEU A 121 6.79 -8.00 4.07
CA LEU A 121 6.23 -7.32 2.90
C LEU A 121 5.72 -5.92 3.25
N ALA A 122 5.02 -5.78 4.38
CA ALA A 122 4.58 -4.49 4.90
C ALA A 122 5.76 -3.57 5.26
N SER A 123 6.82 -4.14 5.83
CA SER A 123 8.04 -3.40 6.19
C SER A 123 8.80 -2.93 4.95
N GLU A 124 8.93 -3.77 3.93
CA GLU A 124 9.50 -3.42 2.62
C GLU A 124 8.70 -2.29 1.96
N ALA A 125 7.38 -2.42 1.90
CA ALA A 125 6.50 -1.40 1.37
C ALA A 125 6.63 -0.05 2.10
N LYS A 126 6.76 -0.08 3.44
CA LYS A 126 7.04 1.12 4.24
C LYS A 126 8.39 1.74 3.88
N GLN A 127 9.44 0.95 3.64
CA GLN A 127 10.74 1.50 3.22
C GLN A 127 10.64 2.17 1.83
N VAL A 128 9.91 1.57 0.89
CA VAL A 128 9.66 2.19 -0.43
C VAL A 128 8.88 3.49 -0.27
N ALA A 129 7.86 3.52 0.59
CA ALA A 129 7.08 4.72 0.88
C ALA A 129 7.92 5.84 1.53
N ILE A 130 8.82 5.49 2.46
CA ILE A 130 9.77 6.44 3.04
C ILE A 130 10.72 6.97 1.96
N ALA A 131 11.25 6.11 1.09
CA ALA A 131 12.13 6.53 0.01
C ALA A 131 11.43 7.50 -0.96
N GLN A 132 10.16 7.23 -1.32
CA GLN A 132 9.34 8.16 -2.06
C GLN A 132 9.15 9.49 -1.31
N HIS A 133 8.88 9.48 0.00
CA HIS A 133 8.76 10.71 0.77
C HIS A 133 10.07 11.54 0.77
N ILE A 134 11.23 10.88 0.88
CA ILE A 134 12.54 11.55 0.80
C ILE A 134 12.73 12.20 -0.56
N GLU A 135 12.42 11.48 -1.64
CA GLU A 135 12.50 12.00 -3.01
C GLU A 135 11.59 13.22 -3.19
N LEU A 136 10.37 13.18 -2.65
CA LEU A 136 9.44 14.31 -2.71
C LEU A 136 10.01 15.56 -2.04
N LEU A 137 10.58 15.41 -0.84
CA LEU A 137 11.19 16.52 -0.09
C LEU A 137 12.42 17.07 -0.82
N THR A 138 13.20 16.19 -1.45
CA THR A 138 14.38 16.56 -2.23
C THR A 138 13.99 17.36 -3.47
N ARG A 139 12.96 16.92 -4.21
CA ARG A 139 12.38 17.66 -5.35
C ARG A 139 11.81 19.03 -4.94
N ALA A 140 11.36 19.15 -3.70
CA ALA A 140 10.89 20.42 -3.13
C ALA A 140 12.03 21.35 -2.67
N GLY A 141 13.29 20.93 -2.76
CA GLY A 141 14.47 21.74 -2.46
C GLY A 141 15.15 21.44 -1.12
N SER A 142 14.72 20.43 -0.37
CA SER A 142 15.46 19.96 0.81
C SER A 142 16.74 19.26 0.39
N ASP A 143 17.83 19.44 1.14
CA ASP A 143 19.01 18.60 0.95
C ASP A 143 18.73 17.15 1.39
N ALA A 144 19.52 16.19 0.89
CA ALA A 144 19.30 14.76 1.10
C ALA A 144 19.31 14.35 2.59
N VAL A 145 20.15 14.98 3.42
CA VAL A 145 20.26 14.64 4.84
C VAL A 145 19.02 15.11 5.59
N THR A 146 18.61 16.36 5.33
CA THR A 146 17.38 16.93 5.90
C THR A 146 16.14 16.15 5.45
N ALA A 147 16.03 15.85 4.15
CA ALA A 147 14.92 15.06 3.60
C ALA A 147 14.82 13.69 4.26
N GLN A 148 15.94 12.98 4.44
CA GLN A 148 15.98 11.70 5.11
C GLN A 148 15.54 11.78 6.57
N MET A 149 16.05 12.76 7.31
CA MET A 149 15.70 12.97 8.71
C MET A 149 14.19 13.25 8.87
N LEU A 150 13.66 14.23 8.12
CA LEU A 150 12.26 14.63 8.19
C LEU A 150 11.31 13.48 7.80
N ALA A 151 11.60 12.80 6.69
CA ALA A 151 10.79 11.66 6.26
C ALA A 151 10.80 10.56 7.33
N ARG A 152 11.96 10.13 7.83
CA ARG A 152 12.01 9.08 8.85
C ARG A 152 11.30 9.47 10.12
N GLN A 153 11.41 10.72 10.58
CA GLN A 153 10.69 11.20 11.76
C GLN A 153 9.17 11.18 11.56
N PHE A 154 8.69 11.53 10.36
CA PHE A 154 7.29 11.53 10.02
C PHE A 154 6.67 10.11 9.96
N TRP A 155 7.48 9.10 9.63
CA TRP A 155 7.08 7.71 9.49
C TRP A 155 7.38 6.84 10.74
N LYS A 156 7.89 7.44 11.83
CA LYS A 156 7.99 6.78 13.15
C LYS A 156 6.61 6.52 13.71
#